data_AF-A0A6M4M9Y2-F1
#
_entry.id   AF-A0A6M4M9Y2-F1
#
_cell.length_a   1.000
_cell.length_b   1.000
_cell.length_c   1.000
_cell.angle_alpha   90.00
_cell.angle_beta   90.00
_cell.angle_gamma   90.00
#
_symmetry.space_group_name_H-M   'P 1'
#
loop_
_entity.id
_entity.type
_entity.pdbx_description
1 polymer ?
#
loop_
_entity_poly.entity_id
_entity_poly.type
_entity_poly.pdbx_seq_one_letter_code
_entity_poly.pdbx_strand_id
1 'polypeptide(L)'
;MNWSDVGGWLKENAGSSATLVGSLLTGNAPAAIAAGVAMVKSATGSDTPDDVLASFQNNPQTVVELKRIAHEEQKSIRDHLAEMERLKLNDAQAAHATTQATIQNGDNSDKWYVAATRPGQSWVSLIAAIVYVFYDKSPDATILILLLTLPWTYAGLRQVGKGINAVVTKAKT
;
A
#
# COMPACT_ATOMS: atom_id res chain seq x y z
N MET A 1 34.92 -2.01 23.29
CA MET A 1 33.67 -1.21 23.26
C MET A 1 32.67 -1.94 22.36
N ASN A 2 31.38 -1.62 22.41
CA ASN A 2 30.33 -2.31 21.64
C ASN A 2 29.70 -1.39 20.58
N TRP A 3 29.04 -1.97 19.58
CA TRP A 3 28.28 -1.20 18.56
C TRP A 3 27.19 -0.31 19.15
N SER A 4 26.64 -0.68 20.30
CA SER A 4 25.72 0.16 21.07
C SER A 4 26.35 1.49 21.49
N ASP A 5 27.64 1.49 21.81
CA ASP A 5 28.36 2.66 22.32
C ASP A 5 28.65 3.63 21.18
N VAL A 6 29.05 3.09 20.01
CA VAL A 6 29.17 3.84 18.75
C VAL A 6 27.83 4.45 18.37
N GLY A 7 26.75 3.67 18.44
CA GLY A 7 25.41 4.13 18.11
C GLY A 7 24.89 5.21 19.08
N GLY A 8 25.17 5.07 20.37
CA GLY A 8 24.87 6.08 21.39
C GLY A 8 25.59 7.40 21.11
N TRP A 9 26.90 7.33 20.83
CA TRP A 9 27.68 8.52 20.50
C TRP A 9 27.16 9.25 19.26
N LEU A 10 26.77 8.51 18.20
CA LEU A 10 26.20 9.10 16.98
C LEU A 10 24.86 9.79 17.24
N LYS A 11 24.01 9.24 18.12
CA LYS A 11 22.74 9.86 18.48
C LYS A 11 22.92 11.19 19.19
N GLU A 12 23.93 11.29 20.05
CA GLU A 12 24.20 12.46 20.88
C GLU A 12 25.01 13.54 20.16
N ASN A 13 25.95 13.15 19.29
CA ASN A 13 26.99 14.06 18.79
C ASN A 13 26.92 14.32 17.27
N ALA A 14 26.26 13.45 16.50
CA ALA A 14 26.38 13.48 15.04
C ALA A 14 25.16 14.10 14.31
N GLY A 15 24.10 14.54 15.01
CA GLY A 15 22.94 15.20 14.39
C GLY A 15 22.01 14.25 13.61
N SER A 16 20.86 14.77 13.14
CA SER A 16 19.67 13.97 12.76
C SER A 16 19.91 12.81 11.78
N SER A 17 20.74 12.99 10.76
CA SER A 17 20.98 11.96 9.73
C SER A 17 21.82 10.79 10.26
N ALA A 18 22.80 11.08 11.12
CA ALA A 18 23.64 10.09 11.75
C ALA A 18 22.96 9.44 12.99
N THR A 19 21.97 10.11 13.60
CA THR A 19 21.09 9.54 14.63
C THR A 19 20.32 8.31 14.12
N LEU A 20 19.97 8.27 12.83
CA LEU A 20 19.31 7.11 12.22
C LEU A 20 20.26 5.91 12.14
N VAL A 21 21.51 6.13 11.74
CA VAL A 21 22.56 5.11 11.76
C VAL A 21 22.84 4.64 13.18
N GLY A 22 22.91 5.58 14.13
CA GLY A 22 23.03 5.23 15.55
C GLY A 22 21.86 4.41 16.07
N SER A 23 20.64 4.63 15.55
CA SER A 23 19.46 3.84 15.89
C SER A 23 19.54 2.42 15.34
N LEU A 24 20.06 2.24 14.12
CA LEU A 24 20.35 0.92 13.54
C LEU A 24 21.36 0.14 14.38
N LEU A 25 22.43 0.81 14.84
CA LEU A 25 23.50 0.19 15.65
C LEU A 25 23.06 -0.18 17.07
N THR A 26 22.11 0.55 17.65
CA THR A 26 21.52 0.23 18.98
C THR A 26 20.27 -0.64 18.91
N GLY A 27 19.83 -1.04 17.71
CA GLY A 27 18.59 -1.78 17.50
C GLY A 27 18.66 -3.21 18.06
N ASN A 28 17.50 -3.86 18.17
CA ASN A 28 17.38 -5.25 18.62
C ASN A 28 17.42 -6.27 17.46
N ALA A 29 17.37 -5.81 16.21
CA ALA A 29 17.37 -6.66 15.03
C ALA A 29 18.81 -6.83 14.48
N PRO A 30 19.38 -8.05 14.42
CA PRO A 30 20.73 -8.28 13.91
C PRO A 30 20.94 -7.74 12.48
N ALA A 31 19.91 -7.79 11.63
CA ALA A 31 19.96 -7.23 10.27
C ALA A 31 20.08 -5.70 10.26
N ALA A 32 19.42 -5.01 11.20
CA ALA A 32 19.52 -3.55 11.33
C ALA A 32 20.91 -3.15 11.82
N ILE A 33 21.45 -3.88 12.81
CA ILE A 33 22.82 -3.66 13.30
C ILE A 33 23.82 -3.86 12.15
N ALA A 34 23.70 -4.95 11.37
CA ALA A 34 24.58 -5.22 10.25
C ALA A 34 24.54 -4.11 9.18
N ALA A 35 23.36 -3.57 8.86
CA ALA A 35 23.21 -2.43 7.96
C ALA A 35 23.88 -1.17 8.53
N GLY A 36 23.68 -0.88 9.82
CA GLY A 36 24.36 0.21 10.51
C GLY A 36 25.88 0.07 10.44
N VAL A 37 26.41 -1.13 10.70
CA VAL A 37 27.85 -1.46 10.65
C VAL A 37 28.42 -1.27 9.24
N ALA A 38 27.70 -1.71 8.21
CA ALA A 38 28.14 -1.52 6.82
C ALA A 38 28.26 -0.03 6.47
N MET A 39 27.32 0.79 6.94
CA MET A 39 27.32 2.23 6.69
C MET A 39 28.48 2.94 7.41
N VAL A 40 28.73 2.62 8.69
CA VAL A 40 29.89 3.18 9.40
C VAL A 40 31.22 2.67 8.84
N LYS A 41 31.31 1.41 8.44
CA LYS A 41 32.49 0.87 7.75
C LYS A 41 32.77 1.61 6.44
N SER A 42 31.73 1.95 5.68
CA SER A 42 31.89 2.74 4.45
C SER A 42 32.38 4.17 4.72
N ALA A 43 32.09 4.73 5.90
CA ALA A 43 32.51 6.08 6.27
C ALA A 43 33.90 6.15 6.93
N THR A 44 34.28 5.13 7.71
CA THR A 44 35.54 5.12 8.49
C THR A 44 36.60 4.18 7.94
N GLY A 45 36.22 3.21 7.10
CA GLY A 45 37.11 2.14 6.61
C GLY A 45 37.39 1.03 7.63
N SER A 46 36.85 1.10 8.85
CA SER A 46 37.03 0.08 9.89
C SER A 46 35.73 -0.62 10.24
N ASP A 47 35.82 -1.87 10.66
CA ASP A 47 34.72 -2.71 11.15
C ASP A 47 34.84 -3.07 12.64
N THR A 48 35.74 -2.42 13.38
CA THR A 48 35.81 -2.55 14.83
C THR A 48 35.11 -1.36 15.51
N PRO A 49 34.28 -1.57 16.55
CA PRO A 49 33.63 -0.47 17.26
C PRO A 49 34.62 0.56 17.83
N ASP A 50 35.78 0.09 18.28
CA ASP A 50 36.81 0.91 18.91
C ASP A 50 37.43 1.90 17.90
N ASP A 51 37.86 1.41 16.75
CA ASP A 51 38.48 2.25 15.70
C ASP A 51 37.46 3.17 15.02
N VAL A 52 36.21 2.70 14.89
CA VAL A 52 35.11 3.50 14.33
C VAL A 52 34.81 4.68 15.24
N LEU A 53 34.69 4.47 16.56
CA LEU A 53 34.43 5.56 17.49
C LEU A 53 35.60 6.54 17.53
N ALA A 54 36.83 6.02 17.59
CA ALA A 54 38.03 6.85 17.56
C ALA A 54 38.09 7.70 16.28
N SER A 55 37.69 7.13 15.13
CA SER A 55 37.62 7.83 13.85
C SER A 55 36.59 8.96 13.88
N PHE A 56 35.40 8.74 14.45
CA PHE A 56 34.39 9.79 14.60
C PHE A 56 34.78 10.91 15.56
N GLN A 57 35.48 10.59 16.66
CA GLN A 57 35.92 11.56 17.65
C GLN A 57 37.11 12.39 17.15
N ASN A 58 38.06 11.77 16.47
CA ASN A 58 39.31 12.42 16.07
C ASN A 58 39.24 13.06 14.67
N ASN A 59 38.30 12.62 13.82
CA ASN A 59 38.17 13.12 12.46
C ASN A 59 36.72 13.52 12.12
N PRO A 60 36.37 14.82 12.23
CA PRO A 60 35.05 15.32 11.89
C PRO A 60 34.59 15.00 10.45
N GLN A 61 35.52 14.78 9.52
CA GLN A 61 35.19 14.42 8.13
C GLN A 61 34.50 13.06 8.03
N THR A 62 34.81 12.12 8.93
CA THR A 62 34.18 10.78 8.92
C THR A 62 32.70 10.87 9.27
N VAL A 63 32.32 11.80 10.14
CA VAL A 63 30.91 12.07 10.48
C VAL A 63 30.19 12.75 9.31
N VAL A 64 30.86 13.66 8.61
CA VAL A 64 30.30 14.30 7.39
C VAL A 64 30.09 13.27 6.30
N GLU A 65 31.04 12.37 6.10
CA GLU A 65 30.95 11.30 5.10
C GLU A 65 29.85 10.31 5.46
N LEU A 66 29.73 9.92 6.73
CA LEU A 66 28.61 9.09 7.20
C LEU A 66 27.26 9.74 6.91
N LYS A 67 27.11 11.05 7.15
CA LYS A 67 25.88 11.79 6.82
C LYS A 67 25.60 11.75 5.33
N ARG A 68 26.63 11.93 4.48
CA ARG A 68 26.49 11.88 3.02
C ARG A 68 25.96 10.52 2.57
N ILE A 69 26.57 9.43 3.07
CA ILE A 69 26.14 8.06 2.79
C ILE A 69 24.71 7.83 3.27
N ALA A 70 24.39 8.21 4.52
CA ALA A 70 23.04 8.06 5.07
C ALA A 70 21.98 8.81 4.24
N HIS A 71 22.28 10.01 3.75
CA HIS A 71 21.38 10.78 2.89
C HIS A 71 21.20 10.15 1.50
N GLU A 72 22.28 9.63 0.90
CA GLU A 72 22.26 8.93 -0.38
C GLU A 72 21.42 7.66 -0.30
N GLU A 73 21.60 6.87 0.75
CA GLU A 73 20.86 5.64 0.98
C GLU A 73 19.38 5.91 1.25
N GLN A 74 19.04 6.94 2.02
CA GLN A 74 17.65 7.36 2.20
C GLN A 74 16.98 7.77 0.89
N LYS A 75 17.71 8.43 -0.01
CA LYS A 75 17.19 8.78 -1.32
C LYS A 75 16.93 7.53 -2.15
N SER A 76 17.89 6.61 -2.21
CA SER A 76 17.76 5.32 -2.90
C SER A 76 16.55 4.53 -2.39
N ILE A 77 16.35 4.45 -1.07
CA ILE A 77 15.20 3.77 -0.46
C ILE A 77 13.88 4.44 -0.88
N ARG A 78 13.79 5.78 -0.86
CA ARG A 78 12.57 6.48 -1.28
C ARG A 78 12.25 6.23 -2.75
N ASP A 79 13.26 6.28 -3.62
CA ASP A 79 13.11 6.05 -5.04
C ASP A 79 12.66 4.60 -5.31
N HIS A 80 13.25 3.63 -4.62
CA HIS A 80 12.84 2.23 -4.70
C HIS A 80 11.41 2.00 -4.21
N LEU A 81 11.01 2.61 -3.08
CA LEU A 81 9.64 2.51 -2.58
C LEU A 81 8.63 3.12 -3.55
N ALA A 82 8.96 4.26 -4.17
CA ALA A 82 8.13 4.88 -5.19
C ALA A 82 7.99 4.00 -6.45
N GLU A 83 9.08 3.36 -6.87
CA GLU A 83 9.08 2.42 -8.00
C GLU A 83 8.23 1.18 -7.70
N MET A 84 8.41 0.58 -6.52
CA MET A 84 7.62 -0.57 -6.07
C MET A 84 6.12 -0.26 -6.05
N GLU A 85 5.74 0.90 -5.49
CA GLU A 85 4.33 1.31 -5.47
C GLU A 85 3.80 1.57 -6.88
N ARG A 86 4.59 2.20 -7.75
CA ARG A 86 4.24 2.42 -9.16
C ARG A 86 4.01 1.10 -9.89
N LEU A 87 4.89 0.11 -9.71
CA LEU A 87 4.75 -1.22 -10.33
C LEU A 87 3.48 -1.92 -9.85
N LYS A 88 3.21 -1.88 -8.53
CA LYS A 88 2.00 -2.44 -7.93
C LYS A 88 0.72 -1.79 -8.48
N LEU A 89 0.70 -0.46 -8.59
CA LEU A 89 -0.43 0.27 -9.14
C LEU A 89 -0.63 -0.03 -10.63
N ASN A 90 0.44 -0.15 -11.41
CA ASN A 90 0.38 -0.52 -12.82
C ASN A 90 -0.16 -1.94 -13.01
N ASP A 91 0.30 -2.89 -12.20
CA ASP A 91 -0.20 -4.27 -12.22
C ASP A 91 -1.70 -4.32 -11.88
N ALA A 92 -2.13 -3.63 -10.82
CA ALA A 92 -3.53 -3.52 -10.45
C ALA A 92 -4.38 -2.91 -11.59
N GLN A 93 -3.89 -1.84 -12.21
CA GLN A 93 -4.55 -1.23 -13.37
C GLN A 93 -4.64 -2.17 -14.57
N ALA A 94 -3.57 -2.93 -14.87
CA ALA A 94 -3.54 -3.90 -15.95
C ALA A 94 -4.50 -5.07 -15.69
N ALA A 95 -4.57 -5.56 -14.45
CA ALA A 95 -5.53 -6.58 -14.04
C ALA A 95 -6.97 -6.09 -14.19
N HIS A 96 -7.27 -4.85 -13.76
CA HIS A 96 -8.57 -4.22 -13.97
C HIS A 96 -8.90 -4.06 -15.45
N ALA A 97 -7.96 -3.57 -16.27
CA ALA A 97 -8.15 -3.41 -17.71
C ALA A 97 -8.46 -4.74 -18.40
N THR A 98 -7.72 -5.80 -18.06
CA THR A 98 -7.94 -7.16 -18.59
C THR A 98 -9.30 -7.70 -18.20
N THR A 99 -9.69 -7.53 -16.93
CA THR A 99 -11.02 -7.94 -16.44
C THR A 99 -12.14 -7.22 -17.20
N GLN A 100 -12.01 -5.90 -17.38
CA GLN A 100 -13.00 -5.11 -18.10
C GLN A 100 -13.04 -5.45 -19.59
N ALA A 101 -11.90 -5.73 -20.22
CA ALA A 101 -11.85 -6.20 -21.60
C ALA A 101 -12.61 -7.52 -21.77
N THR A 102 -12.44 -8.49 -20.86
CA THR A 102 -13.20 -9.74 -20.87
C THR A 102 -14.71 -9.50 -20.72
N ILE A 103 -15.10 -8.60 -19.82
CA ILE A 103 -16.51 -8.19 -19.65
C ILE A 103 -17.04 -7.58 -20.95
N GLN A 104 -16.34 -6.61 -21.52
CA GLN A 104 -16.75 -5.95 -22.76
C GLN A 104 -16.82 -6.92 -23.93
N ASN A 105 -15.92 -7.89 -24.02
CA ASN A 105 -15.95 -8.93 -25.04
C ASN A 105 -17.18 -9.83 -24.90
N GLY A 106 -17.61 -10.14 -23.68
CA GLY A 106 -18.85 -10.87 -23.42
C GLY A 106 -20.09 -10.05 -23.78
N ASP A 107 -20.11 -8.78 -23.39
CA ASP A 107 -21.22 -7.86 -23.61
C ASP A 107 -21.37 -7.47 -25.11
N ASN A 108 -20.26 -7.41 -25.86
CA ASN A 108 -20.21 -7.12 -27.31
C ASN A 108 -20.28 -8.38 -28.20
N SER A 109 -20.59 -9.55 -27.64
CA SER A 109 -20.66 -10.78 -28.43
C SER A 109 -21.80 -10.72 -29.45
N ASP A 110 -21.54 -11.13 -30.71
CA ASP A 110 -22.57 -11.27 -31.75
C ASP A 110 -23.68 -12.27 -31.38
N LYS A 111 -23.40 -13.13 -30.41
CA LYS A 111 -24.36 -14.12 -29.91
C LYS A 111 -25.23 -13.47 -28.83
N TRP A 112 -26.49 -13.20 -29.19
CA TRP A 112 -27.46 -12.54 -28.31
C TRP A 112 -27.56 -13.17 -26.91
N TYR A 113 -27.49 -14.50 -26.80
CA TYR A 113 -27.63 -15.19 -25.52
C TYR A 113 -26.41 -14.98 -24.61
N VAL A 114 -25.20 -14.78 -25.16
CA VAL A 114 -23.99 -14.48 -24.38
C VAL A 114 -24.09 -13.07 -23.81
N ALA A 115 -24.42 -12.09 -24.67
CA ALA A 115 -24.62 -10.70 -24.27
C ALA A 115 -25.79 -10.53 -23.28
N ALA A 116 -26.86 -11.34 -23.43
CA ALA A 116 -28.04 -11.27 -22.58
C ALA A 116 -27.91 -12.02 -21.24
N THR A 117 -26.92 -12.92 -21.07
CA THR A 117 -26.84 -13.79 -19.87
C THR A 117 -26.69 -12.98 -18.59
N ARG A 118 -25.79 -11.99 -18.56
CA ARG A 118 -25.52 -11.16 -17.37
C ARG A 118 -26.71 -10.26 -16.98
N PRO A 119 -27.31 -9.47 -17.90
CA PRO A 119 -28.57 -8.78 -17.59
C PRO A 119 -29.68 -9.75 -17.22
N GLY A 120 -29.81 -10.87 -17.93
CA GLY A 120 -30.87 -11.86 -17.71
C GLY A 120 -30.86 -12.42 -16.30
N GLN A 121 -29.70 -12.82 -15.79
CA GLN A 121 -29.54 -13.30 -14.40
C GLN A 121 -29.99 -12.25 -13.38
N SER A 122 -29.63 -10.98 -13.60
CA SER A 122 -30.06 -9.86 -12.77
C SER A 122 -31.58 -9.68 -12.80
N TRP A 123 -32.18 -9.64 -13.99
CA TRP A 123 -33.64 -9.46 -14.14
C TRP A 123 -34.44 -10.61 -13.52
N VAL A 124 -34.01 -11.85 -13.70
CA VAL A 124 -34.65 -13.02 -13.10
C VAL A 124 -34.60 -12.93 -11.57
N SER A 125 -33.47 -12.56 -11.00
CA SER A 125 -33.31 -12.38 -9.54
C SER A 125 -34.19 -11.25 -9.00
N LEU A 126 -34.30 -10.14 -9.74
CA LEU A 126 -35.19 -9.02 -9.36
C LEU A 126 -36.66 -9.43 -9.39
N ILE A 127 -37.09 -10.12 -10.46
CA ILE A 127 -38.47 -10.60 -10.57
C ILE A 127 -38.77 -11.59 -9.44
N ALA A 128 -37.85 -12.49 -9.12
CA ALA A 128 -38.00 -13.40 -7.99
C ALA A 128 -38.13 -12.66 -6.65
N ALA A 129 -37.33 -11.61 -6.41
CA ALA A 129 -37.46 -10.76 -5.23
C ALA A 129 -38.84 -10.10 -5.13
N ILE A 130 -39.34 -9.55 -6.24
CA ILE A 130 -40.66 -8.93 -6.32
C ILE A 130 -41.74 -9.98 -6.00
N VAL A 131 -41.73 -11.11 -6.69
CA VAL A 131 -42.71 -12.20 -6.47
C VAL A 131 -42.68 -12.68 -5.03
N TYR A 132 -41.49 -12.84 -4.43
CA TYR A 132 -41.33 -13.28 -3.06
C TYR A 132 -42.06 -12.37 -2.05
N VAL A 133 -41.88 -11.05 -2.18
CA VAL A 133 -42.52 -10.05 -1.29
C VAL A 133 -44.03 -10.01 -1.46
N PHE A 134 -44.54 -10.18 -2.68
CA PHE A 134 -45.99 -10.11 -2.94
C PHE A 134 -46.73 -11.42 -2.69
N TYR A 135 -46.04 -12.57 -2.71
CA TYR A 135 -46.65 -13.88 -2.50
C TYR A 135 -46.64 -14.32 -1.04
N ASP A 136 -45.56 -14.03 -0.31
CA ASP A 136 -45.43 -14.38 1.11
C ASP A 136 -46.04 -13.28 2.00
N LYS A 137 -46.82 -13.69 3.01
CA LYS A 137 -47.45 -12.76 3.96
C LYS A 137 -46.48 -12.22 5.00
N SER A 138 -45.36 -12.93 5.22
CA SER A 138 -44.31 -12.56 6.18
C SER A 138 -42.92 -12.84 5.58
N PRO A 139 -42.50 -12.08 4.56
CA PRO A 139 -41.25 -12.33 3.86
C PRO A 139 -40.03 -12.15 4.79
N ASP A 140 -39.12 -13.12 4.73
CA ASP A 140 -37.85 -13.09 5.45
C ASP A 140 -36.88 -12.11 4.77
N ALA A 141 -36.30 -11.23 5.59
CA ALA A 141 -35.40 -10.18 5.12
C ALA A 141 -34.10 -10.74 4.52
N THR A 142 -33.62 -11.88 5.01
CA THR A 142 -32.38 -12.53 4.51
C THR A 142 -32.58 -13.04 3.09
N ILE A 143 -33.72 -13.70 2.84
CA ILE A 143 -34.08 -14.21 1.50
C ILE A 143 -34.27 -13.04 0.53
N LEU A 144 -34.95 -11.98 0.96
CA LEU A 144 -35.11 -10.78 0.14
C LEU A 144 -33.78 -10.12 -0.22
N ILE A 145 -32.89 -9.93 0.75
CA ILE A 145 -31.55 -9.35 0.52
C ILE A 145 -30.76 -10.23 -0.45
N LEU A 146 -30.80 -11.56 -0.28
CA LEU A 146 -30.12 -12.50 -1.16
C LEU A 146 -30.60 -12.37 -2.62
N LEU A 147 -31.91 -12.30 -2.84
CA LEU A 147 -32.50 -12.11 -4.17
C LEU A 147 -32.19 -10.74 -4.80
N LEU A 148 -31.94 -9.72 -3.98
CA LEU A 148 -31.57 -8.38 -4.44
C LEU A 148 -30.06 -8.21 -4.70
N THR A 149 -29.21 -9.17 -4.35
CA THR A 149 -27.74 -9.07 -4.56
C THR A 149 -27.35 -8.93 -6.03
N LEU A 150 -27.89 -9.77 -6.92
CA LEU A 150 -27.56 -9.73 -8.35
C LEU A 150 -28.07 -8.46 -9.04
N PRO A 151 -29.33 -8.00 -8.83
CA PRO A 151 -29.81 -6.73 -9.34
C PRO A 151 -28.97 -5.54 -8.87
N TRP A 152 -28.60 -5.53 -7.58
CA TRP A 152 -27.82 -4.44 -7.00
C TRP A 152 -26.39 -4.39 -7.57
N THR A 153 -25.75 -5.55 -7.72
CA THR A 153 -24.39 -5.63 -8.29
C THR A 153 -24.36 -5.33 -9.78
N TYR A 154 -25.41 -5.73 -10.53
CA TYR A 154 -25.54 -5.47 -11.97
C TYR A 154 -25.88 -4.01 -12.29
N ALA A 155 -26.93 -3.44 -11.68
CA ALA A 155 -27.26 -2.01 -11.81
C ALA A 155 -26.17 -1.13 -11.18
N GLY A 156 -25.40 -1.72 -10.27
CA GLY A 156 -24.20 -1.19 -9.69
C GLY A 156 -24.48 -0.19 -8.57
N LEU A 157 -23.64 -0.26 -7.53
CA LEU A 157 -23.21 0.89 -6.73
C LEU A 157 -22.59 2.03 -7.57
N ARG A 158 -22.66 1.97 -8.91
CA ARG A 158 -22.09 2.90 -9.90
C ARG A 158 -22.57 4.34 -9.76
N GLN A 159 -23.54 4.59 -8.88
CA GLN A 159 -23.97 5.93 -8.47
C GLN A 159 -24.17 6.14 -6.97
N VAL A 160 -23.99 5.16 -6.07
CA VAL A 160 -24.20 5.46 -4.63
C VAL A 160 -23.21 6.53 -4.16
N GLY A 161 -21.96 6.53 -4.66
CA GLY A 161 -21.02 7.64 -4.44
C GLY A 161 -21.45 8.97 -5.08
N LYS A 162 -22.14 8.97 -6.22
CA LYS A 162 -22.65 10.21 -6.85
C LYS A 162 -23.90 10.76 -6.15
N GLY A 163 -24.82 9.89 -5.75
CA GLY A 163 -26.04 10.25 -5.03
C GLY A 163 -25.76 10.71 -3.60
N ILE A 164 -24.88 10.01 -2.87
CA ILE A 164 -24.45 10.43 -1.52
C ILE A 164 -23.68 11.75 -1.60
N ASN A 165 -22.74 11.90 -2.54
CA ASN A 165 -22.02 13.18 -2.69
C ASN A 165 -22.95 14.33 -3.07
N ALA A 166 -23.94 14.11 -3.96
CA ALA A 166 -24.91 15.15 -4.31
C ALA A 166 -25.78 15.59 -3.12
N VAL A 167 -26.17 14.67 -2.24
CA VAL A 167 -26.93 14.98 -1.02
C VAL A 167 -26.06 15.71 0.01
N VAL A 168 -24.80 15.29 0.19
CA VAL A 168 -23.85 15.92 1.12
C VAL A 168 -23.48 17.34 0.69
N THR A 169 -23.31 17.60 -0.61
CA THR A 169 -23.05 18.96 -1.13
C THR A 169 -24.25 19.88 -0.91
N LYS A 170 -25.48 19.37 -1.06
CA LYS A 170 -26.71 20.15 -0.89
C LYS A 170 -27.02 20.50 0.58
N ALA A 171 -26.55 19.71 1.54
CA ALA A 171 -26.70 19.98 2.97
C ALA A 171 -25.69 21.01 3.53
N LYS A 172 -24.68 21.39 2.74
CA LYS A 172 -23.66 22.39 3.09
C LYS A 172 -23.87 23.77 2.45
N THR A 173 -24.96 23.94 1.71
CA THR A 173 -25.39 25.23 1.12
C THR A 173 -26.66 25.69 1.82
#